data_AF-A0A9X3F4A4-F1
#
_entry.id   AF-A0A9X3F4A4-F1
#
_cell.length_a   1.000
_cell.length_b   1.000
_cell.length_c   1.000
_cell.angle_alpha   90.00
_cell.angle_beta   90.00
_cell.angle_gamma   90.00
#
_symmetry.space_group_name_H-M   'P 1'
#
loop_
_entity.id
_entity.type
_entity.pdbx_description
1 polymer ?
#
loop_
_entity_poly.entity_id
_entity_poly.type
_entity_poly.pdbx_seq_one_letter_code
_entity_poly.pdbx_strand_id
1 'polypeptide(L)'
;MSAGTGRGAGMTIDSPGALLRRYGLHARHSGAEFLIAPEVHAAIAVASGARPGRRVIEIGAGLGTLTDRLLGTGAEVWAIERDRDLCAVLRAELGERPNFTLHEADAVRFDYAAAIAGQAEPVAIVGNLPYQLTGPLLFALLEQAPTGGPWVVMVQKEVADRLCARPGEDDYGGVTAVLSRVRTIARVRNVPRGCFLPAPRVDSAVIRLDARPEPLGAVADEAGLRHLVRTAFQQRRKVLVNSLAALGSRAEAQAWCAAAGIDPGVRPETLGPEQFAALQRARGGRCRSCLRSSRSAADCRPRSCARRWSRCGAARSSCGSARAGRRRISPA
;
A
#
# COMPACT_ATOMS: atom_id res chain seq x y z
N MET A 1 33.19 -34.69 -10.77
CA MET A 1 33.70 -33.34 -10.45
C MET A 1 32.55 -32.54 -9.85
N SER A 2 32.66 -32.20 -8.58
CA SER A 2 31.59 -31.61 -7.76
C SER A 2 31.31 -30.17 -8.20
N ALA A 3 30.13 -29.93 -8.76
CA ALA A 3 29.65 -28.57 -9.03
C ALA A 3 29.08 -28.00 -7.72
N GLY A 4 29.84 -27.11 -7.08
CA GLY A 4 29.44 -26.45 -5.85
C GLY A 4 28.11 -25.72 -6.01
N THR A 5 27.10 -26.16 -5.27
CA THR A 5 25.85 -25.44 -5.05
C THR A 5 26.13 -24.24 -4.16
N GLY A 6 26.52 -23.11 -4.77
CA GLY A 6 26.87 -21.90 -4.06
C GLY A 6 25.66 -21.33 -3.31
N ARG A 7 25.68 -21.43 -1.98
CA ARG A 7 24.84 -20.59 -1.10
C ARG A 7 25.26 -19.13 -1.32
N GLY A 8 24.30 -18.23 -1.54
CA GLY A 8 24.59 -16.79 -1.58
C GLY A 8 25.16 -16.34 -0.24
N ALA A 9 26.10 -15.39 -0.24
CA ALA A 9 26.75 -14.91 0.98
C ALA A 9 25.71 -14.49 2.04
N GLY A 10 25.66 -15.21 3.17
CA GLY A 10 24.77 -14.92 4.30
C GLY A 10 23.32 -15.43 4.15
N MET A 11 23.02 -16.29 3.17
CA MET A 11 21.74 -17.00 3.06
C MET A 11 21.85 -18.41 3.65
N THR A 12 20.82 -18.84 4.38
CA THR A 12 20.72 -20.21 4.93
C THR A 12 19.94 -21.16 4.03
N ILE A 13 19.10 -20.62 3.15
CA ILE A 13 18.36 -21.39 2.14
C ILE A 13 19.15 -21.48 0.82
N ASP A 14 18.93 -22.56 0.06
CA ASP A 14 19.54 -22.75 -1.24
C ASP A 14 18.94 -21.83 -2.33
N SER A 15 19.63 -21.74 -3.47
CA SER A 15 19.13 -20.96 -4.61
C SER A 15 17.75 -21.45 -5.10
N PRO A 16 16.91 -20.57 -5.68
CA PRO A 16 15.61 -20.95 -6.23
C PRO A 16 15.67 -22.15 -7.18
N GLY A 17 16.67 -22.22 -8.07
CA GLY A 17 16.82 -23.35 -8.99
C GLY A 17 17.12 -24.68 -8.30
N ALA A 18 17.82 -24.66 -7.17
CA ALA A 18 18.09 -25.85 -6.38
C ALA A 18 16.85 -26.31 -5.60
N LEU A 19 16.11 -25.36 -5.00
CA LEU A 19 14.85 -25.64 -4.31
C LEU A 19 13.81 -26.22 -5.27
N LEU A 20 13.63 -25.61 -6.45
CA LEU A 20 12.71 -26.13 -7.47
C LEU A 20 13.03 -27.59 -7.83
N ARG A 21 14.30 -27.94 -8.03
CA ARG A 21 14.70 -29.34 -8.30
C ARG A 21 14.43 -30.25 -7.11
N ARG A 22 14.79 -29.83 -5.88
CA ARG A 22 14.62 -30.63 -4.66
C ARG A 22 13.15 -31.00 -4.42
N TYR A 23 12.26 -30.03 -4.62
CA TYR A 23 10.83 -30.20 -4.37
C TYR A 23 10.03 -30.64 -5.61
N GLY A 24 10.70 -30.92 -6.73
CA GLY A 24 10.04 -31.35 -7.98
C GLY A 24 9.12 -30.29 -8.59
N LEU A 25 9.38 -29.01 -8.34
CA LEU A 25 8.57 -27.88 -8.80
C LEU A 25 9.12 -27.27 -10.09
N HIS A 26 8.23 -26.74 -10.92
CA HIS A 26 8.58 -26.04 -12.14
C HIS A 26 8.09 -24.59 -12.08
N ALA A 27 9.02 -23.64 -12.21
CA ALA A 27 8.70 -22.22 -12.11
C ALA A 27 7.70 -21.71 -13.15
N ARG A 28 7.58 -22.37 -14.31
CA ARG A 28 6.56 -22.04 -15.32
C ARG A 28 5.14 -22.38 -14.86
N HIS A 29 4.96 -23.38 -14.01
CA HIS A 29 3.64 -23.82 -13.56
C HIS A 29 3.11 -22.97 -12.40
N SER A 30 3.99 -22.43 -11.55
CA SER A 30 3.61 -21.51 -10.48
C SER A 30 3.30 -20.09 -10.96
N GLY A 31 3.72 -19.72 -12.18
CA GLY A 31 3.55 -18.37 -12.72
C GLY A 31 4.36 -17.29 -11.97
N ALA A 32 5.24 -17.70 -11.05
CA ALA A 32 6.05 -16.84 -10.21
C ALA A 32 7.46 -16.65 -10.78
N GLU A 33 7.99 -15.43 -10.66
CA GLU A 33 9.36 -15.07 -11.02
C GLU A 33 10.18 -14.96 -9.74
N PHE A 34 11.08 -15.92 -9.50
CA PHE A 34 11.84 -15.99 -8.25
C PHE A 34 13.09 -15.12 -8.33
N LEU A 35 13.28 -14.23 -7.35
CA LEU A 35 14.47 -13.40 -7.25
C LEU A 35 15.68 -14.25 -6.85
N ILE A 36 16.72 -14.25 -7.68
CA ILE A 36 17.97 -15.02 -7.52
C ILE A 36 19.18 -14.14 -7.18
N ALA A 37 18.96 -12.86 -6.86
CA ALA A 37 19.99 -11.84 -6.70
C ALA A 37 20.17 -11.40 -5.22
N PRO A 38 21.19 -11.92 -4.50
CA PRO A 38 21.38 -11.64 -3.08
C PRO A 38 21.55 -10.16 -2.74
N GLU A 39 22.16 -9.37 -3.62
CA GLU A 39 22.34 -7.94 -3.47
C GLU A 39 21.01 -7.17 -3.56
N VAL A 40 20.02 -7.70 -4.26
CA VAL A 40 18.66 -7.15 -4.30
C VAL A 40 17.93 -7.50 -2.99
N HIS A 41 18.05 -8.74 -2.51
CA HIS A 41 17.52 -9.13 -1.19
C HIS A 41 18.09 -8.24 -0.07
N ALA A 42 19.40 -7.99 -0.09
CA ALA A 42 20.06 -7.13 0.87
C ALA A 42 19.54 -5.68 0.80
N ALA A 43 19.36 -5.13 -0.41
CA ALA A 43 18.81 -3.80 -0.59
C ALA A 43 17.37 -3.69 -0.06
N ILE A 44 16.52 -4.70 -0.27
CA ILE A 44 15.16 -4.74 0.27
C ILE A 44 15.17 -4.78 1.80
N ALA A 45 16.00 -5.66 2.40
CA ALA A 45 16.10 -5.78 3.86
C ALA A 45 16.61 -4.49 4.53
N VAL A 46 17.59 -3.83 3.93
CA VAL A 46 18.09 -2.53 4.41
C VAL A 46 17.01 -1.46 4.26
N ALA A 47 16.37 -1.36 3.09
CA ALA A 47 15.35 -0.36 2.84
C ALA A 47 14.11 -0.54 3.71
N SER A 48 13.77 -1.77 4.12
CA SER A 48 12.64 -2.03 5.03
C SER A 48 12.99 -1.71 6.49
N GLY A 49 14.28 -1.56 6.80
CA GLY A 49 14.77 -1.39 8.17
C GLY A 49 14.50 -2.63 9.03
N ALA A 50 14.55 -3.81 8.42
CA ALA A 50 14.43 -5.10 9.11
C ALA A 50 15.58 -5.25 10.11
N ARG A 51 15.23 -5.55 11.36
CA ARG A 51 16.14 -5.64 12.52
C ARG A 51 15.43 -6.36 13.66
N PRO A 52 16.15 -6.76 14.73
CA PRO A 52 15.52 -7.33 15.92
C PRO A 52 14.46 -6.40 16.51
N GLY A 53 13.33 -6.97 16.94
CA GLY A 53 12.19 -6.24 17.50
C GLY A 53 11.28 -5.56 16.48
N ARG A 54 11.57 -5.65 15.17
CA ARG A 54 10.67 -5.17 14.11
C ARG A 54 9.97 -6.33 13.41
N ARG A 55 8.65 -6.21 13.24
CA ARG A 55 7.88 -7.07 12.34
C ARG A 55 7.98 -6.62 10.88
N VAL A 56 8.17 -7.59 10.00
CA VAL A 56 8.15 -7.44 8.55
C VAL A 56 7.09 -8.38 7.97
N ILE A 57 6.14 -7.84 7.21
CA ILE A 57 5.17 -8.64 6.45
C ILE A 57 5.68 -8.74 5.02
N GLU A 58 5.93 -9.95 4.54
CA GLU A 58 6.34 -10.23 3.17
C GLU A 58 5.15 -10.72 2.34
N ILE A 59 4.83 -10.00 1.27
CA ILE A 59 3.80 -10.35 0.30
C ILE A 59 4.41 -11.19 -0.82
N GLY A 60 3.93 -12.42 -0.99
CA GLY A 60 4.39 -13.34 -2.03
C GLY A 60 5.78 -13.87 -1.73
N ALA A 61 5.90 -14.61 -0.63
CA ALA A 61 7.19 -15.13 -0.16
C ALA A 61 7.84 -16.14 -1.12
N GLY A 62 7.05 -16.79 -1.98
CA GLY A 62 7.54 -17.72 -2.99
C GLY A 62 8.37 -18.85 -2.37
N LEU A 63 9.60 -19.03 -2.84
CA LEU A 63 10.54 -20.04 -2.32
C LEU A 63 11.26 -19.62 -1.03
N GLY A 64 11.02 -18.40 -0.52
CA GLY A 64 11.55 -17.96 0.76
C GLY A 64 12.95 -17.34 0.73
N THR A 65 13.50 -16.99 -0.44
CA THR A 65 14.86 -16.42 -0.53
C THR A 65 14.98 -15.02 0.06
N LEU A 66 13.98 -14.16 -0.17
CA LEU A 66 13.89 -12.87 0.51
C LEU A 66 13.51 -13.06 1.98
N THR A 67 12.59 -13.98 2.28
CA THR A 67 12.20 -14.36 3.65
C THR A 67 13.40 -14.74 4.51
N ASP A 68 14.26 -15.64 4.03
CA ASP A 68 15.49 -16.06 4.71
C ASP A 68 16.41 -14.87 4.98
N ARG A 69 16.56 -13.97 4.00
CA ARG A 69 17.35 -12.75 4.19
C ARG A 69 16.78 -11.84 5.28
N LEU A 70 15.46 -11.68 5.34
CA LEU A 70 14.79 -10.88 6.37
C LEU A 70 14.89 -11.53 7.75
N LEU A 71 14.71 -12.85 7.83
CA LEU A 71 14.89 -13.62 9.07
C LEU A 71 16.33 -13.52 9.59
N GLY A 72 17.31 -13.47 8.69
CA GLY A 72 18.72 -13.28 8.99
C GLY A 72 19.05 -11.92 9.63
N THR A 73 18.18 -10.92 9.52
CA THR A 73 18.35 -9.64 10.24
C THR A 73 17.83 -9.71 11.68
N GLY A 74 17.26 -10.83 12.11
CA GLY A 74 16.61 -11.00 13.41
C GLY A 74 15.21 -10.37 13.49
N ALA A 75 14.63 -9.92 12.37
CA ALA A 75 13.26 -9.43 12.33
C ALA A 75 12.24 -10.57 12.57
N GLU A 76 11.07 -10.24 13.10
CA GLU A 76 9.91 -11.14 13.06
C GLU A 76 9.31 -11.07 11.66
N VAL A 77 9.30 -12.17 10.92
CA VAL A 77 8.86 -12.20 9.51
C VAL A 77 7.56 -12.97 9.38
N TRP A 78 6.53 -12.28 8.90
CA TRP A 78 5.25 -12.84 8.52
C TRP A 78 5.21 -12.96 7.00
N ALA A 79 5.35 -14.18 6.48
CA ALA A 79 5.27 -14.46 5.06
C ALA A 79 3.82 -14.75 4.65
N ILE A 80 3.35 -14.11 3.59
CA ILE A 80 2.06 -14.37 2.96
C ILE A 80 2.32 -15.06 1.62
N GLU A 81 1.78 -16.26 1.44
CA GLU A 81 1.84 -17.01 0.18
C GLU A 81 0.51 -17.73 -0.05
N ARG A 82 0.04 -17.81 -1.30
CA ARG A 82 -1.22 -18.47 -1.66
C ARG A 82 -0.98 -19.83 -2.30
N ASP A 83 0.14 -20.00 -2.99
CA ASP A 83 0.50 -21.25 -3.63
C ASP A 83 0.83 -22.31 -2.57
N ARG A 84 0.08 -23.43 -2.60
CA ARG A 84 0.18 -24.49 -1.60
C ARG A 84 1.51 -25.23 -1.66
N ASP A 85 2.06 -25.39 -2.85
CA ASP A 85 3.33 -26.07 -3.06
C ASP A 85 4.47 -25.20 -2.53
N LEU A 86 4.42 -23.89 -2.77
CA LEU A 86 5.38 -22.93 -2.21
C LEU A 86 5.24 -22.83 -0.68
N CYS A 87 4.03 -22.87 -0.15
CA CYS A 87 3.80 -22.96 1.30
C CYS A 87 4.45 -24.21 1.91
N ALA A 88 4.41 -25.36 1.22
CA ALA A 88 5.09 -26.57 1.67
C ALA A 88 6.61 -26.39 1.72
N VAL A 89 7.21 -25.74 0.71
CA VAL A 89 8.63 -25.39 0.70
C VAL A 89 8.99 -24.46 1.87
N LEU A 90 8.19 -23.39 2.09
CA LEU A 90 8.42 -22.44 3.17
C LEU A 90 8.37 -23.10 4.56
N ARG A 91 7.42 -24.01 4.78
CA ARG A 91 7.34 -24.78 6.04
C ARG A 91 8.57 -25.69 6.21
N ALA A 92 8.99 -26.38 5.17
CA ALA A 92 10.11 -27.31 5.24
C ALA A 92 11.46 -26.60 5.44
N GLU A 93 11.69 -25.47 4.77
CA GLU A 93 12.99 -24.77 4.79
C GLU A 93 13.10 -23.75 5.95
N LEU A 94 11.99 -23.10 6.33
CA LEU A 94 12.00 -21.98 7.29
C LEU A 94 11.11 -22.20 8.52
N GLY A 95 10.31 -23.27 8.57
CA GLY A 95 9.31 -23.50 9.63
C GLY A 95 9.88 -23.59 11.05
N GLU A 96 11.11 -24.07 11.20
CA GLU A 96 11.80 -24.19 12.49
C GLU A 96 12.41 -22.87 12.98
N ARG A 97 12.31 -21.79 12.20
CA ARG A 97 12.82 -20.47 12.59
C ARG A 97 11.85 -19.83 13.59
N PRO A 98 12.29 -19.48 14.82
CA PRO A 98 11.39 -18.99 15.87
C PRO A 98 10.79 -17.61 15.55
N ASN A 99 11.41 -16.87 14.64
CA ASN A 99 10.99 -15.55 14.18
C ASN A 99 10.24 -15.59 12.84
N PHE A 100 9.78 -16.76 12.40
CA PHE A 100 9.04 -16.96 11.16
C PHE A 100 7.57 -17.31 11.41
N THR A 101 6.67 -16.75 10.62
CA THR A 101 5.25 -17.12 10.61
C THR A 101 4.76 -17.15 9.17
N LEU A 102 4.14 -18.27 8.76
CA LEU A 102 3.56 -18.42 7.42
C LEU A 102 2.05 -18.25 7.47
N HIS A 103 1.53 -17.38 6.60
CA HIS A 103 0.11 -17.20 6.32
C HIS A 103 -0.19 -17.70 4.92
N GLU A 104 -0.83 -18.88 4.83
CA GLU A 104 -1.34 -19.41 3.57
C GLU A 104 -2.62 -18.68 3.17
N ALA A 105 -2.48 -17.54 2.48
CA ALA A 105 -3.57 -16.59 2.24
C ALA A 105 -3.41 -15.78 0.94
N ASP A 106 -4.51 -15.26 0.44
CA ASP A 106 -4.50 -14.26 -0.64
C ASP A 106 -4.10 -12.89 -0.06
N ALA A 107 -2.97 -12.37 -0.50
CA ALA A 107 -2.45 -11.08 -0.03
C ALA A 107 -3.40 -9.90 -0.28
N VAL A 108 -4.30 -9.94 -1.27
CA VAL A 108 -5.29 -8.86 -1.48
C VAL A 108 -6.37 -8.88 -0.40
N ARG A 109 -6.66 -10.06 0.16
CA ARG A 109 -7.72 -10.28 1.16
C ARG A 109 -7.19 -10.40 2.59
N PHE A 110 -5.88 -10.37 2.77
CA PHE A 110 -5.25 -10.43 4.07
C PHE A 110 -5.64 -9.21 4.91
N ASP A 111 -5.88 -9.43 6.22
CA ASP A 111 -6.25 -8.38 7.17
C ASP A 111 -4.98 -7.70 7.69
N TYR A 112 -4.50 -6.72 6.93
CA TYR A 112 -3.32 -5.94 7.30
C TYR A 112 -3.56 -5.11 8.55
N ALA A 113 -4.79 -4.62 8.76
CA ALA A 113 -5.13 -3.81 9.92
C ALA A 113 -4.96 -4.61 11.23
N ALA A 114 -5.40 -5.87 11.24
CA ALA A 114 -5.17 -6.77 12.36
C ALA A 114 -3.68 -7.10 12.54
N ALA A 115 -2.95 -7.36 11.43
CA ALA A 115 -1.55 -7.74 11.47
C ALA A 115 -0.61 -6.64 12.02
N ILE A 116 -0.98 -5.37 11.83
CA ILE A 116 -0.23 -4.21 12.34
C ILE A 116 -0.71 -3.71 13.72
N ALA A 117 -1.91 -4.12 14.15
CA ALA A 117 -2.49 -3.64 15.40
C ALA A 117 -1.64 -4.04 16.62
N GLY A 118 -1.51 -3.12 17.58
CA GLY A 118 -0.83 -3.36 18.86
C GLY A 118 0.69 -3.48 18.77
N GLN A 119 1.29 -3.26 17.60
CA GLN A 119 2.74 -3.28 17.43
C GLN A 119 3.38 -2.00 17.99
N ALA A 120 4.43 -2.16 18.80
CA ALA A 120 5.18 -1.04 19.36
C ALA A 120 5.98 -0.29 18.29
N GLU A 121 6.53 -1.04 17.33
CA GLU A 121 7.30 -0.51 16.21
C GLU A 121 6.47 -0.51 14.91
N PRO A 122 6.65 0.48 14.01
CA PRO A 122 5.97 0.48 12.72
C PRO A 122 6.34 -0.75 11.88
N VAL A 123 5.35 -1.58 11.57
CA VAL A 123 5.50 -2.79 10.74
C VAL A 123 5.93 -2.41 9.32
N ALA A 124 6.99 -3.04 8.82
CA ALA A 124 7.40 -2.89 7.43
C ALA A 124 6.65 -3.88 6.55
N ILE A 125 6.30 -3.47 5.33
CA ILE A 125 5.69 -4.36 4.33
C ILE A 125 6.66 -4.49 3.17
N VAL A 126 6.98 -5.70 2.77
CA VAL A 126 7.92 -5.98 1.68
C VAL A 126 7.32 -6.98 0.70
N GLY A 127 7.85 -7.05 -0.51
CA GLY A 127 7.46 -8.11 -1.41
C GLY A 127 7.85 -7.87 -2.87
N ASN A 128 7.94 -8.95 -3.62
CA ASN A 128 7.98 -8.91 -5.07
C ASN A 128 6.55 -8.98 -5.60
N LEU A 129 5.94 -7.83 -5.88
CA LEU A 129 4.51 -7.78 -6.15
C LEU A 129 4.18 -8.36 -7.54
N PRO A 130 3.19 -9.26 -7.64
CA PRO A 130 2.73 -9.73 -8.93
C PRO A 130 2.16 -8.57 -9.75
N TYR A 131 2.57 -8.49 -11.01
CA TYR A 131 2.33 -7.33 -11.87
C TYR A 131 0.85 -6.99 -12.04
N GLN A 132 0.02 -8.02 -12.18
CA GLN A 132 -1.44 -7.89 -12.36
C GLN A 132 -2.15 -7.39 -11.09
N LEU A 133 -1.56 -7.62 -9.91
CA LEU A 133 -2.17 -7.30 -8.62
C LEU A 133 -1.53 -6.09 -7.94
N THR A 134 -0.48 -5.49 -8.52
CA THR A 134 0.23 -4.36 -7.89
C THR A 134 -0.72 -3.21 -7.53
N GLY A 135 -1.58 -2.79 -8.46
CA GLY A 135 -2.58 -1.75 -8.21
C GLY A 135 -3.55 -2.10 -7.07
N PRO A 136 -4.31 -3.21 -7.19
CA PRO A 136 -5.20 -3.68 -6.13
C PRO A 136 -4.52 -3.84 -4.75
N LEU A 137 -3.30 -4.38 -4.70
CA LEU A 137 -2.53 -4.54 -3.46
C LEU A 137 -2.17 -3.19 -2.84
N LEU A 138 -1.66 -2.24 -3.61
CA LEU A 138 -1.34 -0.91 -3.10
C LEU A 138 -2.57 -0.18 -2.56
N PHE A 139 -3.74 -0.37 -3.17
CA PHE A 139 -5.00 0.19 -2.64
C PHE A 139 -5.49 -0.53 -1.39
N ALA A 140 -5.42 -1.87 -1.33
CA ALA A 140 -5.75 -2.62 -0.11
C ALA A 140 -4.86 -2.20 1.07
N LEU A 141 -3.56 -2.06 0.83
CA LEU A 141 -2.60 -1.55 1.81
C LEU A 141 -2.91 -0.11 2.21
N LEU A 142 -3.29 0.75 1.26
CA LEU A 142 -3.66 2.13 1.57
C LEU A 142 -4.93 2.21 2.42
N GLU A 143 -5.90 1.32 2.21
CA GLU A 143 -7.15 1.31 2.97
C GLU A 143 -6.98 0.72 4.37
N GLN A 144 -6.16 -0.32 4.52
CA GLN A 144 -6.02 -1.06 5.79
C GLN A 144 -4.80 -0.64 6.63
N ALA A 145 -3.74 -0.15 5.98
CA ALA A 145 -2.48 0.27 6.61
C ALA A 145 -2.01 1.65 6.08
N PRO A 146 -2.88 2.68 6.08
CA PRO A 146 -2.52 4.02 5.56
C PRO A 146 -1.34 4.63 6.30
N THR A 147 -1.26 4.37 7.61
CA THR A 147 -0.17 4.74 8.50
C THR A 147 0.65 3.51 8.88
N GLY A 148 1.91 3.70 9.29
CA GLY A 148 2.78 2.60 9.70
C GLY A 148 4.16 2.68 9.07
N GLY A 149 4.84 1.54 9.00
CA GLY A 149 6.20 1.46 8.51
C GLY A 149 6.32 1.61 6.98
N PRO A 150 7.55 1.47 6.47
CA PRO A 150 7.83 1.59 5.04
C PRO A 150 7.21 0.41 4.30
N TRP A 151 6.73 0.68 3.08
CA TRP A 151 6.49 -0.37 2.09
C TRP A 151 7.69 -0.44 1.15
N VAL A 152 8.35 -1.59 1.05
CA VAL A 152 9.50 -1.79 0.16
C VAL A 152 9.15 -2.90 -0.81
N VAL A 153 8.69 -2.49 -1.98
CA VAL A 153 8.09 -3.39 -2.95
C VAL A 153 8.87 -3.35 -4.25
N MET A 154 9.02 -4.53 -4.85
CA MET A 154 9.52 -4.66 -6.20
C MET A 154 8.34 -4.74 -7.17
N VAL A 155 8.41 -3.94 -8.23
CA VAL A 155 7.40 -3.84 -9.28
C VAL A 155 8.11 -3.72 -10.64
N GLN A 156 7.39 -3.85 -11.74
CA GLN A 156 7.97 -3.59 -13.07
C GLN A 156 8.53 -2.17 -13.15
N LYS A 157 9.62 -1.99 -13.90
CA LYS A 157 10.30 -0.70 -14.02
C LYS A 157 9.33 0.42 -14.44
N GLU A 158 8.46 0.17 -15.42
CA GLU A 158 7.46 1.16 -15.87
C GLU A 158 6.46 1.53 -14.75
N VAL A 159 6.05 0.56 -13.93
CA VAL A 159 5.16 0.84 -12.79
C VAL A 159 5.90 1.67 -11.74
N ALA A 160 7.16 1.38 -11.47
CA ALA A 160 7.99 2.20 -10.60
C ALA A 160 8.22 3.61 -11.17
N ASP A 161 8.43 3.74 -12.49
CA ASP A 161 8.60 5.03 -13.17
C ASP A 161 7.33 5.88 -12.97
N ARG A 162 6.15 5.29 -13.21
CA ARG A 162 4.85 5.93 -12.94
C ARG A 162 4.65 6.32 -11.48
N LEU A 163 4.97 5.43 -10.53
CA LEU A 163 4.80 5.69 -9.09
C LEU A 163 5.78 6.73 -8.55
N CYS A 164 6.95 6.89 -9.17
CA CYS A 164 7.93 7.90 -8.80
C CYS A 164 7.78 9.23 -9.56
N ALA A 165 6.93 9.27 -10.59
CA ALA A 165 6.72 10.46 -11.41
C ALA A 165 6.12 11.62 -10.61
N ARG A 166 6.45 12.84 -11.03
CA ARG A 166 5.95 14.10 -10.46
C ARG A 166 4.82 14.69 -11.31
N PRO A 167 3.95 15.55 -10.74
CA PRO A 167 2.93 16.25 -11.52
C PRO A 167 3.56 16.96 -12.72
N GLY A 168 2.97 16.76 -13.90
CA GLY A 168 3.45 17.29 -15.18
C GLY A 168 4.40 16.38 -15.95
N GLU A 169 4.92 15.29 -15.36
CA GLU A 169 5.71 14.29 -16.07
C GLU A 169 4.82 13.29 -16.82
N ASP A 170 5.31 12.74 -17.93
CA ASP A 170 4.53 11.85 -18.82
C ASP A 170 3.98 10.61 -18.11
N ASP A 171 4.78 10.03 -17.21
CA ASP A 171 4.44 8.83 -16.44
C ASP A 171 3.53 9.11 -15.24
N TYR A 172 3.27 10.39 -14.90
CA TYR A 172 2.42 10.74 -13.77
C TYR A 172 0.99 10.24 -13.98
N GLY A 173 0.40 9.66 -12.94
CA GLY A 173 -0.88 8.97 -13.04
C GLY A 173 -1.72 9.08 -11.77
N GLY A 174 -3.00 8.70 -11.89
CA GLY A 174 -3.94 8.80 -10.78
C GLY A 174 -3.57 7.97 -9.55
N VAL A 175 -2.97 6.79 -9.75
CA VAL A 175 -2.46 5.96 -8.64
C VAL A 175 -1.36 6.71 -7.88
N THR A 176 -0.43 7.31 -8.61
CA THR A 176 0.65 8.15 -8.05
C THR A 176 0.09 9.35 -7.33
N ALA A 177 -0.89 10.06 -7.89
CA ALA A 177 -1.55 11.20 -7.24
C ALA A 177 -2.20 10.82 -5.90
N VAL A 178 -2.86 9.66 -5.82
CA VAL A 178 -3.48 9.18 -4.58
C VAL A 178 -2.43 8.74 -3.56
N LEU A 179 -1.45 7.92 -3.97
CA LEU A 179 -0.44 7.39 -3.05
C LEU A 179 0.51 8.49 -2.55
N SER A 180 1.00 9.34 -3.44
CA SER A 180 1.95 10.41 -3.10
C SER A 180 1.36 11.45 -2.14
N ARG A 181 0.01 11.51 -2.03
CA ARG A 181 -0.68 12.34 -1.04
C ARG A 181 -0.38 11.90 0.39
N VAL A 182 -0.35 10.59 0.65
CA VAL A 182 -0.22 10.04 2.00
C VAL A 182 1.14 9.39 2.26
N ARG A 183 1.91 9.10 1.21
CA ARG A 183 3.24 8.50 1.29
C ARG A 183 4.25 9.27 0.45
N THR A 184 5.50 9.31 0.90
CA THR A 184 6.62 9.68 0.03
C THR A 184 7.04 8.43 -0.73
N ILE A 185 7.39 8.57 -2.01
CA ILE A 185 7.73 7.44 -2.88
C ILE A 185 9.12 7.68 -3.45
N ALA A 186 10.05 6.76 -3.21
CA ALA A 186 11.42 6.86 -3.68
C ALA A 186 11.86 5.56 -4.34
N ARG A 187 12.68 5.67 -5.39
CA ARG A 187 13.34 4.52 -5.99
C ARG A 187 14.52 4.10 -5.13
N VAL A 188 14.56 2.83 -4.75
CA VAL A 188 15.70 2.23 -4.05
C VAL A 188 16.74 1.77 -5.05
N ARG A 189 16.33 0.98 -6.06
CA ARG A 189 17.21 0.51 -7.14
C ARG A 189 16.44 -0.03 -8.33
N ASN A 190 17.09 -0.02 -9.50
CA ASN A 190 16.67 -0.83 -10.64
C ASN A 190 17.16 -2.27 -10.49
N VAL A 191 16.40 -3.22 -11.04
CA VAL A 191 16.64 -4.65 -10.98
C VAL A 191 16.51 -5.23 -12.40
N PRO A 192 17.62 -5.59 -13.05
CA PRO A 192 17.59 -6.22 -14.36
C PRO A 192 16.81 -7.55 -14.34
N ARG A 193 16.14 -7.88 -15.45
CA ARG A 193 15.42 -9.17 -15.60
C ARG A 193 16.29 -10.42 -15.39
N GLY A 194 17.61 -10.31 -15.58
CA GLY A 194 18.56 -11.39 -15.31
C GLY A 194 18.66 -11.80 -13.83
N CYS A 195 18.11 -10.98 -12.92
CA CYS A 195 18.05 -11.27 -11.49
C CYS A 195 16.94 -12.26 -11.11
N PHE A 196 16.21 -12.85 -12.07
CA PHE A 196 15.06 -13.72 -11.80
C PHE A 196 15.15 -15.09 -12.48
N LEU A 197 14.43 -16.06 -11.91
CA LEU A 197 14.22 -17.39 -12.47
C LEU A 197 12.71 -17.74 -12.48
N PRO A 198 12.07 -17.91 -13.65
CA PRO A 198 12.57 -17.52 -14.97
C PRO A 198 12.72 -16.00 -15.08
N ALA A 199 13.49 -15.54 -16.07
CA ALA A 199 13.64 -14.11 -16.33
C ALA A 199 12.33 -13.50 -16.88
N PRO A 200 11.84 -12.38 -16.33
CA PRO A 200 10.73 -11.63 -16.89
C PRO A 200 11.06 -11.07 -18.27
N ARG A 201 10.00 -10.59 -18.95
CA ARG A 201 10.14 -9.86 -20.23
C ARG A 201 10.76 -8.48 -20.06
N VAL A 202 10.47 -7.83 -18.94
CA VAL A 202 10.85 -6.44 -18.63
C VAL A 202 11.69 -6.38 -17.36
N ASP A 203 12.43 -5.30 -17.19
CA ASP A 203 13.14 -5.03 -15.94
C ASP A 203 12.17 -4.61 -14.83
N SER A 204 12.65 -4.74 -13.60
CA SER A 204 11.94 -4.37 -12.37
C SER A 204 12.67 -3.25 -11.63
N ALA A 205 12.04 -2.70 -10.60
CA ALA A 205 12.66 -1.77 -9.67
C ALA A 205 12.08 -1.95 -8.27
N VAL A 206 12.95 -1.77 -7.28
CA VAL A 206 12.56 -1.69 -5.87
C VAL A 206 12.25 -0.24 -5.56
N ILE A 207 11.06 0.01 -5.02
CA ILE A 207 10.62 1.31 -4.53
C ILE A 207 10.30 1.23 -3.04
N ARG A 208 10.47 2.36 -2.35
CA ARG A 208 10.14 2.55 -0.95
C ARG A 208 9.05 3.60 -0.82
N LEU A 209 7.99 3.28 -0.07
CA LEU A 209 6.89 4.17 0.25
C LEU A 209 6.81 4.39 1.77
N ASP A 210 7.21 5.57 2.23
CA ASP A 210 7.12 5.94 3.65
C ASP A 210 5.86 6.74 3.92
N ALA A 211 5.15 6.41 5.02
CA ALA A 211 4.01 7.19 5.48
C ALA A 211 4.42 8.64 5.75
N ARG A 212 3.63 9.59 5.27
CA ARG A 212 3.81 11.00 5.64
C ARG A 212 3.27 11.22 7.06
N PRO A 213 3.90 12.11 7.85
CA PRO A 213 3.34 12.54 9.13
C PRO A 213 1.93 13.12 8.99
N GLU A 214 1.73 13.91 7.92
CA GLU A 214 0.44 14.45 7.53
C GLU A 214 0.22 14.28 6.03
N PRO A 215 -1.01 14.00 5.59
CA PRO A 215 -1.30 13.90 4.17
C PRO A 215 -1.26 15.28 3.49
N LEU A 216 -0.85 15.30 2.23
CA LEU A 216 -0.82 16.50 1.39
C LEU A 216 -2.27 16.98 1.09
N GLY A 217 -2.74 17.91 1.91
CA GLY A 217 -4.10 18.45 1.85
C GLY A 217 -5.14 17.51 2.46
N ALA A 218 -5.79 17.93 3.53
CA ALA A 218 -6.81 17.13 4.24
C ALA A 218 -8.09 16.93 3.43
N VAL A 219 -8.66 15.73 3.47
CA VAL A 219 -9.94 15.38 2.83
C VAL A 219 -10.73 14.51 3.80
N ALA A 220 -12.04 14.79 3.96
CA ALA A 220 -12.90 13.97 4.81
C ALA A 220 -13.40 12.69 4.10
N ASP A 221 -13.63 12.79 2.79
CA ASP A 221 -14.11 11.71 1.93
C ASP A 221 -13.00 11.20 1.00
N GLU A 222 -12.19 10.28 1.53
CA GLU A 222 -11.09 9.63 0.81
C GLU A 222 -11.58 8.80 -0.39
N ALA A 223 -12.74 8.15 -0.26
CA ALA A 223 -13.33 7.35 -1.33
C ALA A 223 -13.75 8.26 -2.50
N GLY A 224 -14.36 9.40 -2.19
CA GLY A 224 -14.68 10.42 -3.17
C GLY A 224 -13.44 11.01 -3.84
N LEU A 225 -12.34 11.24 -3.10
CA LEU A 225 -11.06 11.65 -3.70
C LEU A 225 -10.56 10.62 -4.71
N ARG A 226 -10.50 9.33 -4.33
CA ARG A 226 -10.09 8.25 -5.23
C ARG A 226 -10.96 8.20 -6.48
N HIS A 227 -12.27 8.36 -6.32
CA HIS A 227 -13.19 8.42 -7.46
C HIS A 227 -12.92 9.63 -8.35
N LEU A 228 -12.71 10.82 -7.77
CA LEU A 228 -12.41 12.05 -8.51
C LEU A 228 -11.13 11.90 -9.33
N VAL A 229 -10.05 11.44 -8.70
CA VAL A 229 -8.75 11.24 -9.37
C VAL A 229 -8.89 10.20 -10.48
N ARG A 230 -9.50 9.05 -10.20
CA ARG A 230 -9.74 8.02 -11.23
C ARG A 230 -10.48 8.58 -12.43
N THR A 231 -11.55 9.34 -12.22
CA THR A 231 -12.33 9.93 -13.31
C THR A 231 -11.52 10.98 -14.08
N ALA A 232 -10.73 11.81 -13.39
CA ALA A 232 -9.88 12.81 -14.03
C ALA A 232 -8.85 12.17 -14.99
N PHE A 233 -8.22 11.06 -14.57
CA PHE A 233 -7.20 10.37 -15.36
C PHE A 233 -7.75 9.41 -16.44
N GLN A 234 -9.06 9.16 -16.51
CA GLN A 234 -9.66 8.37 -17.61
C GLN A 234 -9.57 9.10 -18.96
N GLN A 235 -9.50 10.43 -18.95
CA GLN A 235 -9.49 11.27 -20.15
C GLN A 235 -8.23 12.14 -20.21
N ARG A 236 -7.04 11.52 -20.11
CA ARG A 236 -5.72 12.20 -20.01
C ARG A 236 -5.49 13.32 -21.04
N ARG A 237 -6.05 13.18 -22.25
CA ARG A 237 -5.87 14.17 -23.33
C ARG A 237 -6.82 15.37 -23.25
N LYS A 238 -7.84 15.33 -22.38
CA LYS A 238 -8.80 16.42 -22.21
C LYS A 238 -8.39 17.35 -21.07
N VAL A 239 -8.74 18.63 -21.23
CA VAL A 239 -8.64 19.62 -20.16
C VAL A 239 -9.51 19.23 -18.96
N LEU A 240 -9.10 19.65 -17.76
CA LEU A 240 -9.63 19.25 -16.47
C LEU A 240 -11.15 19.40 -16.39
N VAL A 241 -11.70 20.52 -16.84
CA VAL A 241 -13.15 20.76 -16.82
C VAL A 241 -13.95 19.72 -17.59
N ASN A 242 -13.41 19.18 -18.69
CA ASN A 242 -14.07 18.15 -19.48
C ASN A 242 -14.02 16.79 -18.77
N SER A 243 -12.90 16.49 -18.12
CA SER A 243 -12.74 15.26 -17.34
C SER A 243 -13.65 15.28 -16.10
N LEU A 244 -13.79 16.43 -15.44
CA LEU A 244 -14.67 16.61 -14.28
C LEU A 244 -16.16 16.63 -14.64
N ALA A 245 -16.53 16.95 -15.89
CA ALA A 245 -17.91 16.90 -16.36
C ALA A 245 -18.50 15.47 -16.39
N ALA A 246 -17.68 14.43 -16.18
CA ALA A 246 -18.19 13.08 -15.93
C ALA A 246 -18.70 12.88 -14.48
N LEU A 247 -18.42 13.82 -13.57
CA LEU A 247 -18.81 13.78 -12.15
C LEU A 247 -19.96 14.75 -11.82
N GLY A 248 -20.35 15.61 -12.77
CA GLY A 248 -21.37 16.65 -12.61
C GLY A 248 -21.46 17.49 -13.89
N SER A 249 -22.23 18.57 -13.88
CA SER A 249 -22.31 19.46 -15.04
C SER A 249 -21.01 20.24 -15.28
N ARG A 250 -20.82 20.73 -16.50
CA ARG A 250 -19.67 21.61 -16.84
C ARG A 250 -19.61 22.86 -15.95
N ALA A 251 -20.76 23.46 -15.64
CA ALA A 251 -20.86 24.61 -14.76
C ALA A 251 -20.41 24.27 -13.32
N GLU A 252 -20.80 23.08 -12.83
CA GLU A 252 -20.34 22.60 -11.53
C GLU A 252 -18.83 22.35 -11.51
N ALA A 253 -18.28 21.75 -12.57
CA ALA A 253 -16.84 21.54 -12.72
C ALA A 253 -16.06 22.86 -12.69
N GLN A 254 -16.53 23.88 -13.42
CA GLN A 254 -15.94 25.23 -13.39
C GLN A 254 -16.00 25.83 -11.97
N ALA A 255 -17.14 25.71 -11.29
CA ALA A 255 -17.28 26.18 -9.91
C ALA A 255 -16.34 25.45 -8.95
N TRP A 256 -16.13 24.15 -9.10
CA TRP A 256 -15.17 23.39 -8.30
C TRP A 256 -13.73 23.84 -8.55
N CYS A 257 -13.33 24.02 -9.81
CA CYS A 257 -12.02 24.54 -10.17
C CYS A 257 -11.78 25.93 -9.59
N ALA A 258 -12.74 26.85 -9.74
CA ALA A 258 -12.66 28.20 -9.17
C ALA A 258 -12.52 28.19 -7.64
N ALA A 259 -13.36 27.41 -6.95
CA ALA A 259 -13.29 27.28 -5.49
C ALA A 259 -11.98 26.61 -5.00
N ALA A 260 -11.35 25.79 -5.83
CA ALA A 260 -10.06 25.18 -5.54
C ALA A 260 -8.85 26.03 -5.97
N GLY A 261 -9.07 27.17 -6.64
CA GLY A 261 -8.00 28.02 -7.17
C GLY A 261 -7.23 27.38 -8.33
N ILE A 262 -7.90 26.59 -9.16
CA ILE A 262 -7.30 25.82 -10.26
C ILE A 262 -7.86 26.30 -11.58
N ASP A 263 -6.99 26.49 -12.57
CA ASP A 263 -7.41 26.79 -13.94
C ASP A 263 -8.13 25.56 -14.55
N PRO A 264 -9.41 25.68 -14.98
CA PRO A 264 -10.15 24.58 -15.61
C PRO A 264 -9.56 24.09 -16.95
N GLY A 265 -8.70 24.89 -17.58
CA GLY A 265 -8.05 24.60 -18.87
C GLY A 265 -6.80 23.73 -18.80
N VAL A 266 -6.25 23.50 -17.60
CA VAL A 266 -5.08 22.62 -17.42
C VAL A 266 -5.44 21.15 -17.64
N ARG A 267 -4.44 20.27 -17.82
CA ARG A 267 -4.70 18.83 -17.92
C ARG A 267 -4.59 18.16 -16.54
N PRO A 268 -5.34 17.07 -16.29
CA PRO A 268 -5.31 16.37 -15.00
C PRO A 268 -3.90 15.96 -14.53
N GLU A 269 -3.01 15.57 -15.44
CA GLU A 269 -1.66 15.14 -15.12
C GLU A 269 -0.75 16.26 -14.57
N THR A 270 -1.13 17.54 -14.72
CA THR A 270 -0.37 18.66 -14.16
C THR A 270 -0.76 18.98 -12.72
N LEU A 271 -1.82 18.35 -12.19
CA LEU A 271 -2.29 18.60 -10.82
C LEU A 271 -1.51 17.76 -9.81
N GLY A 272 -1.04 18.42 -8.75
CA GLY A 272 -0.47 17.76 -7.58
C GLY A 272 -1.52 17.20 -6.61
N PRO A 273 -1.09 16.38 -5.63
CA PRO A 273 -1.97 15.80 -4.62
C PRO A 273 -2.81 16.81 -3.83
N GLU A 274 -2.21 17.95 -3.46
CA GLU A 274 -2.88 19.03 -2.72
C GLU A 274 -4.01 19.68 -3.55
N GLN A 275 -3.79 19.82 -4.86
CA GLN A 275 -4.77 20.38 -5.79
C GLN A 275 -5.95 19.43 -5.97
N PHE A 276 -5.70 18.12 -6.10
CA PHE A 276 -6.77 17.12 -6.09
C PHE A 276 -7.55 17.11 -4.77
N ALA A 277 -6.86 17.26 -3.64
CA ALA A 277 -7.51 17.39 -2.34
C ALA A 277 -8.38 18.65 -2.25
N ALA A 278 -7.91 19.79 -2.78
CA ALA A 278 -8.68 21.02 -2.87
C ALA A 278 -9.93 20.87 -3.75
N LEU A 279 -9.81 20.23 -4.91
CA LEU A 279 -10.96 19.91 -5.78
C LEU A 279 -11.99 19.04 -5.07
N GLN A 280 -11.55 18.00 -4.35
CA GLN A 280 -12.48 17.13 -3.64
C GLN A 280 -13.18 17.86 -2.50
N ARG A 281 -12.49 18.77 -1.78
CA ARG A 281 -13.14 19.65 -0.79
C ARG A 281 -14.15 20.58 -1.45
N ALA A 282 -13.82 21.19 -2.58
CA ALA A 282 -14.73 22.05 -3.33
C ALA A 282 -15.97 21.27 -3.84
N ARG A 283 -15.77 20.01 -4.25
CA ARG A 283 -16.86 19.11 -4.66
C ARG A 283 -17.77 18.72 -3.49
N GLY A 284 -17.18 18.35 -2.34
CA GLY A 284 -17.90 17.94 -1.14
C GLY A 284 -18.54 19.09 -0.35
N GLY A 285 -18.08 20.33 -0.56
CA GLY A 285 -18.56 21.54 0.11
C GLY A 285 -20.02 21.91 -0.19
N ARG A 286 -20.65 21.30 -1.19
CA ARG A 286 -22.12 21.36 -1.35
C ARG A 286 -22.79 20.37 -0.38
N CYS A 287 -22.78 20.72 0.91
CA CYS A 287 -23.73 20.13 1.84
C CYS A 287 -25.15 20.48 1.36
N ARG A 288 -26.03 19.47 1.24
CA ARG A 288 -27.42 19.62 0.73
C ARG A 288 -28.25 20.68 1.48
N SER A 289 -27.79 21.17 2.63
CA SER A 289 -28.39 22.29 3.37
C SER A 289 -28.22 23.65 2.69
N CYS A 290 -27.10 23.90 2.00
CA CYS A 290 -26.82 25.18 1.34
C CYS A 290 -27.57 25.36 0.02
N LEU A 291 -28.08 24.27 -0.57
CA LEU A 291 -28.91 24.31 -1.78
C LEU A 291 -30.38 24.65 -1.48
N ARG A 292 -30.81 24.61 -0.20
CA ARG A 292 -32.19 24.96 0.21
C ARG A 292 -32.31 26.33 0.86
N SER A 293 -31.21 26.96 1.27
CA SER A 293 -31.22 28.33 1.76
C SER A 293 -30.47 29.22 0.80
N SER A 294 -31.17 30.20 0.23
CA SER A 294 -30.64 31.31 -0.54
C SER A 294 -29.78 32.25 0.33
N ARG A 295 -28.70 31.74 0.91
CA ARG A 295 -27.72 32.56 1.65
C ARG A 295 -26.34 32.39 1.03
N SER A 296 -25.69 33.53 0.82
CA SER A 296 -24.39 33.61 0.14
C SER A 296 -23.29 32.87 0.90
N ALA A 297 -22.26 32.43 0.18
CA ALA A 297 -21.12 31.67 0.68
C ALA A 297 -20.31 32.38 1.80
N ALA A 298 -20.57 33.66 2.07
CA ALA A 298 -19.87 34.45 3.09
C ALA A 298 -20.23 34.07 4.55
N ASP A 299 -21.36 33.39 4.78
CA ASP A 299 -21.87 33.11 6.14
C ASP A 299 -21.45 31.74 6.74
N CYS A 300 -20.76 30.89 5.97
CA CYS A 300 -20.37 29.55 6.45
C CYS A 300 -19.11 29.60 7.34
N ARG A 301 -19.29 29.70 8.67
CA ARG A 301 -18.16 29.62 9.61
C ARG A 301 -17.56 28.19 9.66
N PRO A 302 -16.23 28.01 9.61
CA PRO A 302 -15.58 26.68 9.53
C PRO A 302 -15.59 25.85 10.84
N ARG A 303 -16.13 26.39 11.94
CA ARG A 303 -15.82 25.89 13.30
C ARG A 303 -16.53 24.60 13.71
N SER A 304 -17.58 24.15 13.01
CA SER A 304 -18.38 22.99 13.45
C SER A 304 -17.85 21.63 12.97
N CYS A 305 -16.98 21.59 11.95
CA CYS A 305 -16.54 20.32 11.36
C CYS A 305 -15.23 19.76 11.96
N ALA A 306 -14.39 20.61 12.57
CA ALA A 306 -13.05 20.23 13.01
C ALA A 306 -12.97 19.48 14.38
N ARG A 307 -14.02 19.53 15.22
CA ARG A 307 -13.95 19.00 16.61
C ARG A 307 -14.15 17.49 16.74
N ARG A 308 -14.41 16.76 15.66
CA ARG A 308 -14.77 15.33 15.73
C ARG A 308 -13.56 14.37 15.61
N TRP A 309 -12.37 14.87 15.25
CA TRP A 309 -11.17 14.03 15.11
C TRP A 309 -10.34 13.88 16.40
N SER A 310 -10.38 14.82 17.34
CA SER A 310 -9.60 14.73 18.59
C SER A 310 -10.19 13.78 19.65
N ARG A 311 -11.37 13.18 19.42
CA ARG A 311 -12.03 12.27 20.38
C ARG A 311 -12.12 10.80 19.95
N CYS A 312 -11.62 10.43 18.76
CA CYS A 312 -11.62 9.02 18.32
C CYS A 312 -10.28 8.29 18.51
N GLY A 313 -9.22 8.97 18.95
CA GLY A 313 -7.90 8.38 19.21
C GLY A 313 -7.65 7.92 20.67
N ALA A 314 -8.57 8.17 21.59
CA ALA A 314 -8.37 7.86 23.01
C ALA A 314 -9.70 7.55 23.72
N ALA A 315 -10.27 6.36 23.50
CA ALA A 315 -11.24 5.71 24.40
C ALA A 315 -11.71 4.37 23.84
N ARG A 316 -10.88 3.32 23.94
CA ARG A 316 -11.36 1.93 24.02
C ARG A 316 -10.51 1.17 25.03
N SER A 317 -10.67 1.53 26.29
CA SER A 317 -10.26 0.70 27.43
C SER A 317 -11.16 1.07 28.60
N SER A 318 -11.83 0.05 29.15
CA SER A 318 -12.77 0.08 30.29
C SER A 318 -14.17 0.65 30.00
N CYS A 319 -15.17 -0.23 29.95
CA CYS A 319 -16.28 -0.25 30.91
C CYS A 319 -17.31 -1.30 30.46
N GLY A 320 -17.55 -2.33 31.26
CA GLY A 320 -18.51 -3.38 30.96
C GLY A 320 -18.56 -4.49 32.00
N SER A 321 -18.46 -4.17 33.29
CA SER A 321 -18.79 -5.08 34.39
C SER A 321 -19.69 -4.36 35.39
N ALA A 322 -20.69 -5.09 35.89
CA ALA A 322 -21.66 -4.73 36.95
C ALA A 322 -22.90 -3.95 36.43
N ARG A 323 -24.16 -4.29 36.73
CA ARG A 323 -24.76 -5.02 37.87
C ARG A 323 -26.10 -5.65 37.43
N ALA A 324 -26.29 -6.93 37.74
CA ALA A 324 -27.60 -7.55 37.80
C ALA A 324 -28.36 -7.06 39.04
N GLY A 325 -29.57 -6.54 38.84
CA GLY A 325 -30.46 -6.08 39.90
C GLY A 325 -31.05 -7.24 40.69
N ARG A 326 -30.70 -7.31 41.99
CA ARG A 326 -31.39 -8.15 42.97
C ARG A 326 -32.73 -7.49 43.31
N ARG A 327 -33.85 -8.11 42.95
CA ARG A 327 -35.16 -7.83 43.58
C ARG A 327 -35.31 -8.74 44.80
N ARG A 328 -35.54 -8.12 45.95
CA ARG A 328 -36.01 -8.77 47.18
C ARG A 328 -37.51 -9.04 47.04
N ILE A 329 -37.95 -10.26 47.28
CA ILE A 329 -39.29 -10.59 47.74
C ILE A 329 -39.10 -11.58 48.90
N SER A 330 -39.67 -11.21 50.05
CA SER A 330 -39.71 -11.98 51.30
C SER A 330 -41.03 -12.79 51.38
N PRO A 331 -41.14 -13.75 52.31
CA PRO A 331 -41.83 -15.03 52.08
C PRO A 331 -43.27 -15.09 52.59
N ALA A 332 -44.06 -15.95 51.96
CA ALA A 332 -45.13 -16.77 52.53
C ALA A 332 -45.34 -17.97 51.60
#